data_AF-A0A382CZE5-F1
#
_entry.id   AF-A0A382CZE5-F1
#
_cell.length_a   1.000
_cell.length_b   1.000
_cell.length_c   1.000
_cell.angle_alpha   90.00
_cell.angle_beta   90.00
_cell.angle_gamma   90.00
#
_symmetry.space_group_name_H-M   'P 1'
#
loop_
_entity.id
_entity.type
_entity.pdbx_description
1 polymer ?
#
loop_
_entity_poly.entity_id
_entity_poly.type
_entity_poly.pdbx_seq_one_letter_code
_entity_poly.pdbx_strand_id
1 'polypeptide(L)'
;SDIPYRPVDKEVTLTKPDGTRQTIAAPGREIRLPVTLPGVYTVASGPATNQLSEQFAVNFIAGSESSLAQAKTGEWGKWGTETEIRFEYASILPYLILLALAVTVGHLFCINKHGGRV
;
A
#
# COMPACT_ATOMS: atom_id res chain seq x y z
N SER A 1 2.31 8.19 -21.14
CA SER A 1 0.98 8.14 -20.49
C SER A 1 0.70 9.52 -19.95
N ASP A 2 -0.50 10.07 -20.15
CA ASP A 2 -0.79 11.45 -19.72
C ASP A 2 -1.67 11.48 -18.47
N ILE A 3 -1.31 12.32 -17.50
CA ILE A 3 -1.98 12.38 -16.19
C ILE A 3 -3.09 13.43 -16.23
N PRO A 4 -4.34 13.09 -15.86
CA PRO A 4 -5.41 14.08 -15.74
C PRO A 4 -5.13 15.00 -14.55
N TYR A 5 -5.21 16.30 -14.78
CA TYR A 5 -4.99 17.33 -13.78
C TYR A 5 -6.04 18.42 -13.90
N ARG A 6 -6.56 18.91 -12.76
CA ARG A 6 -7.52 20.01 -12.72
C ARG A 6 -6.79 21.31 -12.36
N PRO A 7 -6.56 22.20 -13.33
CA PRO A 7 -5.84 23.43 -13.10
C PRO A 7 -6.72 24.46 -12.39
N VAL A 8 -6.11 25.28 -11.52
CA VAL A 8 -6.78 26.40 -10.84
C VAL A 8 -6.82 27.65 -11.72
N ASP A 9 -5.90 27.78 -12.68
CA ASP A 9 -5.75 28.94 -13.57
C ASP A 9 -5.56 28.51 -15.03
N LYS A 10 -5.53 29.48 -15.95
CA LYS A 10 -5.39 29.30 -17.40
C LYS A 10 -4.01 28.82 -17.83
N GLU A 11 -3.04 28.83 -16.94
CA GLU A 11 -1.69 28.34 -17.18
C GLU A 11 -1.19 27.52 -15.98
N VAL A 12 -0.39 26.51 -16.30
CA VAL A 12 0.22 25.62 -15.32
C VAL A 12 1.70 25.50 -15.64
N THR A 13 2.55 25.63 -14.63
CA THR A 13 3.98 25.36 -14.76
C THR A 13 4.26 23.94 -14.27
N LEU A 14 4.69 23.07 -15.18
CA LEU A 14 5.14 21.73 -14.85
C LEU A 14 6.67 21.72 -14.73
N THR A 15 7.19 21.35 -13.57
CA THR A 15 8.61 21.06 -13.36
C THR A 15 8.82 19.56 -13.44
N LYS A 16 9.67 19.13 -14.37
CA LYS A 16 10.03 17.73 -14.60
C LYS A 16 11.11 17.27 -13.60
N PRO A 17 11.31 15.95 -13.44
CA PRO A 17 12.33 15.39 -12.54
C PRO A 17 13.76 15.82 -12.88
N ASP A 18 14.03 16.14 -14.14
CA ASP A 18 15.33 16.66 -14.62
C ASP A 18 15.54 18.15 -14.32
N GLY A 19 14.55 18.80 -13.67
CA GLY A 19 14.55 20.23 -13.37
C GLY A 19 14.02 21.12 -14.51
N THR A 20 13.71 20.55 -15.67
CA THR A 20 13.18 21.30 -16.80
C THR A 20 11.77 21.82 -16.48
N ARG A 21 11.55 23.11 -16.71
CA ARG A 21 10.23 23.75 -16.51
C ARG A 21 9.53 23.92 -17.85
N GLN A 22 8.25 23.59 -17.87
CA GLN A 22 7.40 23.71 -19.05
C GLN A 22 6.09 24.38 -18.65
N THR A 23 5.76 25.49 -19.31
CA THR A 23 4.46 26.14 -19.17
C THR A 23 3.46 25.48 -20.12
N ILE A 24 2.31 25.08 -19.58
CA ILE A 24 1.24 24.40 -20.30
C ILE A 24 0.00 25.29 -20.20
N ALA A 25 -0.57 25.63 -21.36
CA ALA A 25 -1.85 26.31 -21.41
C ALA A 25 -2.94 25.36 -20.90
N ALA A 26 -3.78 25.88 -20.01
CA ALA A 26 -4.84 25.16 -19.32
C ALA A 26 -6.24 25.72 -19.64
N PRO A 27 -6.70 25.66 -20.91
CA PRO A 27 -7.95 26.28 -21.34
C PRO A 27 -9.22 25.52 -20.92
N GLY A 28 -9.23 24.74 -19.83
CA GLY A 28 -10.37 23.90 -19.47
C GLY A 28 -10.37 23.40 -18.03
N ARG A 29 -11.40 22.62 -17.68
CA ARG A 29 -11.61 22.06 -16.34
C ARG A 29 -10.67 20.89 -16.01
N GLU A 30 -10.06 20.28 -17.03
CA GLU A 30 -9.09 19.21 -16.90
C GLU A 30 -8.09 19.30 -18.06
N ILE A 31 -6.81 19.15 -17.76
CA ILE A 31 -5.73 19.04 -18.73
C ILE A 31 -4.98 17.72 -18.55
N ARG A 32 -4.24 17.35 -19.58
CA ARG A 32 -3.38 16.18 -19.61
C ARG A 32 -1.93 16.64 -19.45
N LEU A 33 -1.31 16.29 -18.32
CA LEU A 33 0.08 16.62 -18.05
C LEU A 33 1.00 15.61 -18.76
N PRO A 34 1.92 16.07 -19.63
CA PRO A 34 2.85 15.20 -20.33
C PRO A 34 3.93 14.71 -19.37
N VAL A 35 3.98 13.40 -19.12
CA VAL A 35 5.01 12.77 -18.30
C VAL A 35 5.88 11.86 -19.15
N THR A 36 7.12 12.30 -19.35
CA THR A 36 8.09 11.66 -20.25
C THR A 36 9.19 10.89 -19.52
N LEU A 37 9.42 11.19 -18.24
CA LEU A 37 10.50 10.62 -17.43
C LEU A 37 9.93 10.05 -16.13
N PRO A 38 10.49 8.96 -15.58
CA PRO A 38 10.21 8.59 -14.21
C PRO A 38 10.77 9.63 -13.24
N GLY A 39 10.05 9.87 -12.15
CA GLY A 39 10.49 10.73 -11.06
C GLY A 39 9.37 11.58 -10.47
N VAL A 40 9.75 12.52 -9.62
CA VAL A 40 8.82 13.46 -8.99
C VAL A 40 8.61 14.67 -9.89
N TYR A 41 7.35 14.97 -10.19
CA TYR A 41 6.94 16.16 -10.91
C TYR A 41 6.30 17.15 -9.94
N THR A 42 6.56 18.44 -10.17
CA THR A 42 5.93 19.53 -9.43
C THR A 42 5.06 20.33 -10.38
N VAL A 43 3.80 20.52 -10.01
CA VAL A 43 2.83 21.32 -10.75
C VAL A 43 2.54 22.56 -9.96
N ALA A 44 2.68 23.71 -10.61
CA ALA A 44 2.31 24.97 -10.02
C ALA A 44 1.18 25.61 -10.82
N SER A 45 0.03 25.84 -10.20
CA SER A 45 -1.16 26.44 -10.80
C SER A 45 -1.70 27.59 -9.95
N GLY A 46 -2.23 28.64 -10.57
CA GLY A 46 -2.71 29.83 -9.87
C GLY A 46 -1.93 31.11 -10.18
N PRO A 47 -2.52 32.27 -9.86
CA PRO A 47 -1.86 33.57 -10.04
C PRO A 47 -0.64 33.69 -9.12
N ALA A 48 0.32 34.54 -9.51
CA ALA A 48 1.60 34.71 -8.79
C ALA A 48 1.47 35.02 -7.28
N THR A 49 0.31 35.53 -6.84
CA THR A 49 0.01 35.84 -5.44
C THR A 49 -0.55 34.66 -4.64
N ASN A 50 -1.13 33.64 -5.29
CA ASN A 50 -1.74 32.45 -4.67
C ASN A 50 -1.47 31.21 -5.53
N GLN A 51 -0.19 30.88 -5.68
CA GLN A 51 0.24 29.73 -6.47
C GLN A 51 0.13 28.44 -5.64
N LEU A 52 -0.71 27.52 -6.09
CA LEU A 52 -0.80 26.17 -5.54
C LEU A 52 0.31 25.31 -6.15
N SER A 53 1.15 24.71 -5.30
CA SER A 53 2.23 23.81 -5.71
C SER A 53 1.93 22.40 -5.23
N GLU A 54 1.73 21.48 -6.17
CA GLU A 54 1.40 20.08 -5.90
C GLU A 54 2.50 19.19 -6.48
N GLN A 55 2.85 18.12 -5.77
CA GLN A 55 3.84 17.15 -6.21
C GLN A 55 3.18 15.80 -6.45
N PHE A 56 3.57 15.14 -7.54
CA PHE A 56 3.17 13.76 -7.80
C PHE A 56 4.36 12.96 -8.32
N ALA A 57 4.41 11.67 -7.95
CA ALA A 57 5.44 10.76 -8.42
C ALA A 57 4.93 9.97 -9.63
N VAL A 58 5.75 9.91 -10.67
CA VAL A 58 5.56 9.04 -11.83
C VAL A 58 6.61 7.96 -11.76
N ASN A 59 6.20 6.73 -11.49
CA ASN A 59 7.12 5.61 -11.54
C ASN A 59 6.95 4.89 -12.89
N PHE A 60 8.04 4.76 -13.66
CA PHE A 60 8.11 3.76 -14.74
C PHE A 60 8.40 2.42 -14.09
N ILE A 61 7.46 1.91 -13.29
CA ILE A 61 7.24 0.47 -13.30
C ILE A 61 6.68 0.25 -14.71
N ALA A 62 7.57 0.03 -15.69
CA ALA A 62 7.23 0.04 -17.10
C ALA A 62 6.00 -0.84 -17.27
N GLY A 63 4.85 -0.25 -17.61
CA GLY A 63 3.60 -1.01 -17.66
C GLY A 63 3.71 -2.22 -18.58
N SER A 64 4.66 -2.21 -19.53
CA SER A 64 5.07 -3.36 -20.34
C SER A 64 6.01 -4.36 -19.66
N GLU A 65 7.04 -3.94 -18.90
CA GLU A 65 7.95 -4.88 -18.20
C GLU A 65 7.37 -5.43 -16.90
N SER A 66 6.43 -4.68 -16.31
CA SER A 66 5.67 -5.07 -15.12
C SER A 66 4.26 -5.52 -15.46
N SER A 67 3.92 -5.59 -16.75
CA SER A 67 2.78 -6.39 -17.20
C SER A 67 3.24 -7.84 -17.26
N LEU A 68 2.80 -8.60 -16.25
CA LEU A 68 2.99 -10.05 -16.24
C LEU A 68 1.80 -10.78 -16.87
N ALA A 69 0.96 -10.04 -17.62
CA ALA A 69 -0.08 -10.62 -18.45
C ALA A 69 0.50 -11.58 -19.52
N GLN A 70 1.79 -11.46 -19.85
CA GLN A 70 2.53 -12.38 -20.72
C GLN A 70 3.51 -13.30 -19.98
N ALA A 71 3.51 -13.33 -18.64
CA ALA A 71 4.29 -14.32 -17.91
C ALA A 71 3.78 -15.73 -18.27
N LYS A 72 4.70 -16.67 -18.50
CA LYS A 72 4.41 -18.02 -19.02
C LYS A 72 3.38 -18.83 -18.22
N THR A 73 3.14 -18.44 -16.96
CA THR A 73 2.19 -19.06 -16.04
C THR A 73 0.87 -18.30 -15.93
N GLY A 74 0.74 -17.09 -16.48
CA GLY A 74 -0.47 -16.25 -16.41
C GLY A 74 -0.87 -15.80 -15.00
N GLU A 75 -0.09 -16.13 -13.99
CA GLU A 75 -0.44 -15.93 -12.58
C GLU A 75 0.60 -15.05 -11.90
N TRP A 76 0.16 -13.85 -11.54
CA TRP A 76 0.83 -13.00 -10.55
C TRP A 76 -0.08 -12.90 -9.34
N GLY A 77 0.47 -13.09 -8.14
CA GLY A 77 -0.32 -12.97 -6.92
C GLY A 77 -0.74 -14.28 -6.26
N LYS A 78 -0.08 -15.42 -6.52
CA LYS A 78 -0.16 -16.58 -5.61
C LYS A 78 0.66 -16.32 -4.34
N TRP A 79 0.27 -15.30 -3.58
CA TRP A 79 0.64 -15.19 -2.18
C TRP A 79 -0.17 -16.28 -1.50
N GLY A 80 0.50 -17.34 -1.09
CA GLY A 80 -0.01 -18.52 -0.38
C GLY A 80 -1.52 -18.73 -0.49
N THR A 81 -1.93 -19.72 -1.29
CA THR A 81 -3.27 -20.30 -1.20
C THR A 81 -3.70 -20.36 0.26
N GLU A 82 -4.93 -19.97 0.60
CA GLU A 82 -5.48 -19.85 1.96
C GLU A 82 -5.11 -21.00 2.93
N THR A 83 -4.79 -22.18 2.38
CA THR A 83 -4.18 -23.33 3.05
C THR A 83 -2.79 -23.10 3.69
N GLU A 84 -1.91 -22.27 3.12
CA GLU A 84 -0.55 -22.00 3.60
C GLU A 84 -0.56 -20.98 4.75
N ILE A 85 -1.42 -19.95 4.67
CA ILE A 85 -1.64 -18.98 5.75
C ILE A 85 -2.21 -19.66 7.01
N ARG A 86 -3.03 -20.71 6.85
CA ARG A 86 -3.58 -21.47 7.99
C ARG A 86 -2.54 -22.25 8.78
N PHE A 87 -1.41 -22.63 8.19
CA PHE A 87 -0.33 -23.31 8.90
C PHE A 87 0.60 -22.32 9.63
N GLU A 88 0.86 -21.14 9.06
CA GLU A 88 1.61 -20.08 9.75
C GLU A 88 0.84 -19.48 10.94
N TYR A 89 -0.49 -19.46 10.86
CA TYR A 89 -1.39 -19.13 11.98
C TYR A 89 -1.90 -20.37 12.72
N ALA A 90 -1.07 -21.41 12.89
CA ALA A 90 -1.37 -22.48 13.83
C ALA A 90 -1.51 -21.87 15.24
N SER A 91 -2.76 -21.69 15.68
CA SER A 91 -3.07 -21.04 16.94
C SER A 91 -2.47 -21.83 18.10
N ILE A 92 -1.68 -21.16 18.97
CA ILE A 92 -1.14 -21.77 20.19
C ILE A 92 -2.20 -21.91 21.30
N LEU A 93 -3.36 -21.29 21.10
CA LEU A 93 -4.49 -21.25 22.03
C LEU A 93 -4.98 -22.64 22.51
N PRO A 94 -5.18 -23.67 21.66
CA PRO A 94 -5.53 -25.01 22.13
C PRO A 94 -4.51 -25.61 23.11
N TYR A 95 -3.21 -25.37 22.90
CA TYR A 95 -2.17 -25.86 23.82
C TYR A 95 -2.18 -25.10 25.16
N LEU A 96 -2.42 -23.79 25.13
CA LEU A 96 -2.57 -22.99 26.35
C LEU A 96 -3.81 -23.40 27.16
N ILE A 97 -4.92 -23.74 26.50
CA ILE A 97 -6.12 -24.27 27.15
C ILE A 97 -5.83 -25.63 27.81
N LEU A 98 -5.14 -26.54 27.10
CA LEU A 98 -4.76 -27.84 27.68
C LEU A 98 -3.80 -27.67 28.87
N LEU A 99 -2.86 -26.74 28.79
CA LEU A 99 -1.94 -26.43 29.89
C LEU A 99 -2.71 -25.87 31.10
N ALA A 100 -3.61 -24.90 30.88
CA ALA A 100 -4.45 -24.37 31.94
C ALA A 100 -5.31 -25.45 32.60
N LEU A 101 -5.90 -26.34 31.79
CA LEU A 101 -6.67 -27.47 32.29
C LEU A 101 -5.80 -28.41 33.14
N ALA A 102 -4.61 -28.77 32.67
CA ALA A 102 -3.67 -29.62 33.42
C ALA A 102 -3.27 -28.99 34.77
N VAL A 103 -3.01 -27.67 34.80
CA VAL A 103 -2.73 -26.93 36.04
C VAL A 103 -3.93 -26.97 36.98
N THR A 104 -5.15 -26.75 36.50
CA THR A 104 -6.35 -26.80 37.35
C THR A 104 -6.59 -28.20 37.93
N VAL A 105 -6.47 -29.26 37.13
CA VAL A 105 -6.61 -30.64 37.60
C VAL A 105 -5.51 -30.99 38.61
N GLY A 106 -4.26 -30.61 38.34
CA GLY A 106 -3.15 -30.79 39.28
C GLY A 106 -3.38 -30.05 40.59
N HIS A 107 -3.88 -28.81 40.53
CA HIS A 107 -4.23 -28.01 41.70
C HIS A 107 -5.34 -28.67 42.53
N LEU A 108 -6.43 -29.13 41.90
CA LEU A 108 -7.49 -29.87 42.60
C LEU A 108 -6.97 -31.17 43.21
N PHE A 109 -6.12 -31.90 42.50
CA PHE A 109 -5.52 -33.13 43.00
C PHE A 109 -4.63 -32.86 44.22
N CYS A 110 -3.81 -31.82 44.18
CA CYS A 110 -3.00 -31.39 45.31
C CYS A 110 -3.86 -30.97 46.51
N ILE A 111 -4.92 -30.18 46.30
CA ILE A 111 -5.87 -29.82 47.38
C ILE A 111 -6.49 -31.07 48.00
N ASN A 112 -7.02 -31.96 47.15
CA ASN A 112 -7.67 -33.19 47.62
C ASN A 112 -6.69 -34.09 48.40
N LYS A 113 -5.43 -34.16 47.95
CA LYS A 113 -4.36 -34.93 48.59
C LYS A 113 -3.86 -34.28 49.89
N HIS A 114 -3.80 -32.96 49.97
CA HIS A 114 -3.28 -32.22 51.12
C HIS A 114 -4.34 -31.88 52.18
N GLY A 115 -5.63 -32.04 51.89
CA GLY A 115 -6.65 -31.83 52.90
C GLY A 115 -8.06 -31.77 52.37
N GLY A 116 -8.64 -32.94 52.09
CA GLY A 116 -10.04 -33.21 52.46
C GLY A 116 -10.23 -33.14 53.98
N ARG A 117 -10.00 -31.96 54.55
CA ARG A 117 -10.37 -31.55 55.91
C ARG A 117 -10.98 -30.17 55.79
N VAL A 118 -12.31 -30.15 55.68
CA VAL A 118 -13.11 -29.07 56.27
C VAL A 118 -12.87 -29.03 57.77
#